data_AF-H6V8S0-F1
#
_entry.id   AF-H6V8S0-F1
#
_cell.length_a   1.000
_cell.length_b   1.000
_cell.length_c   1.000
_cell.angle_alpha   90.00
_cell.angle_beta   90.00
_cell.angle_gamma   90.00
#
_symmetry.space_group_name_H-M   'P 1'
#
loop_
_entity.id
_entity.type
_entity.pdbx_description
1 polymer ?
#
loop_
_entity_poly.entity_id
_entity_poly.type
_entity_poly.pdbx_seq_one_letter_code
_entity_poly.pdbx_strand_id
1 'polypeptide(L)'
;DALPVTEATGLPYASKQTAVTESGTPTGVMHACGHDIHMTNLIGVGRYFAEHRSAWKGTLMLIGQPAEERGSGAKAMLGDGLFKRFGKPDYAIALHCESKTPTGKVALSPGYSMANVDSVDITVKGKGGHGSMPHQSLV
;
A
#
# COMPACT_ATOMS: atom_id res chain seq x y z
N ASP A 1 3.64 -4.93 -0.50
CA ASP A 1 2.31 -4.32 -0.67
C ASP A 1 1.20 -5.21 -0.16
N ALA A 2 1.31 -6.54 -0.28
CA ALA A 2 0.53 -7.40 0.59
C ALA A 2 0.88 -7.13 2.07
N LEU A 3 -0.15 -7.10 2.92
CA LEU A 3 -0.05 -6.92 4.36
C LEU A 3 0.21 -8.27 5.06
N PRO A 4 0.85 -8.28 6.25
CA PRO A 4 1.17 -9.49 7.04
C PRO A 4 -0.06 -10.11 7.71
N VAL A 5 -1.10 -10.37 6.91
CA VAL A 5 -2.39 -10.92 7.31
C VAL A 5 -2.62 -12.21 6.56
N THR A 6 -2.91 -13.30 7.26
CA THR A 6 -3.34 -14.55 6.64
C THR A 6 -4.71 -14.38 6.02
N GLU A 7 -4.82 -14.63 4.72
CA GLU A 7 -6.09 -14.52 4.01
C GLU A 7 -7.08 -15.61 4.44
N ALA A 8 -8.23 -15.20 4.98
CA ALA A 8 -9.28 -16.09 5.48
C ALA A 8 -10.55 -16.06 4.60
N THR A 9 -10.44 -15.62 3.35
CA THR A 9 -11.59 -15.47 2.43
C THR A 9 -12.16 -16.80 1.97
N GLY A 10 -11.34 -17.86 1.95
CA GLY A 10 -11.72 -19.18 1.43
C GLY A 10 -11.90 -19.23 -0.09
N LEU A 11 -11.55 -18.16 -0.80
CA LEU A 11 -11.71 -18.08 -2.26
C LEU A 11 -10.68 -18.94 -2.98
N PRO A 12 -10.97 -19.43 -4.21
CA PRO A 12 -10.03 -20.29 -4.94
C PRO A 12 -8.66 -19.65 -5.21
N TYR A 13 -8.63 -18.32 -5.28
CA TYR A 13 -7.42 -17.52 -5.50
C TYR A 13 -6.81 -16.94 -4.22
N ALA A 14 -7.34 -17.32 -3.05
CA ALA A 14 -6.82 -16.82 -1.78
C ALA A 14 -5.31 -17.09 -1.67
N SER A 15 -4.59 -16.09 -1.19
CA SER A 15 -3.15 -16.14 -1.03
C SER A 15 -2.74 -17.31 -0.15
N LYS A 16 -1.75 -18.07 -0.64
CA LYS A 16 -1.07 -19.15 0.10
C LYS A 16 0.37 -18.78 0.46
N GLN A 17 0.76 -17.54 0.15
CA GLN A 17 2.11 -17.03 0.39
C GLN A 17 2.28 -16.70 1.87
N THR A 18 3.49 -16.88 2.37
CA THR A 18 3.88 -16.55 3.72
C THR A 18 5.06 -15.59 3.72
N ALA A 19 5.18 -14.80 4.78
CA ALA A 19 6.28 -13.90 5.03
C ALA A 19 6.65 -13.92 6.52
N VAL A 20 7.80 -13.34 6.82
CA VAL A 20 8.23 -13.09 8.21
C VAL A 20 8.03 -11.60 8.48
N THR A 21 7.30 -11.27 9.55
CA THR A 21 7.13 -9.89 9.98
C THR A 21 8.47 -9.29 10.45
N GLU A 22 8.49 -7.98 10.66
CA GLU A 22 9.67 -7.31 11.24
C GLU A 22 10.00 -7.81 12.65
N SER A 23 9.02 -8.33 13.38
CA SER A 23 9.21 -8.98 14.69
C SER A 23 9.75 -10.41 14.59
N GLY A 24 10.04 -10.92 13.38
CA GLY A 24 10.50 -12.29 13.18
C GLY A 24 9.38 -13.34 13.23
N THR A 25 8.11 -12.93 13.19
CA THR A 25 6.97 -13.84 13.31
C THR A 25 6.52 -14.30 11.92
N PRO A 26 6.48 -15.62 11.62
CA PRO A 26 5.91 -16.11 10.38
C PRO A 26 4.39 -15.85 10.32
N THR A 27 3.90 -15.39 9.17
CA THR A 27 2.48 -15.13 8.93
C THR A 27 2.14 -15.28 7.44
N GLY A 28 0.85 -15.41 7.12
CA GLY A 28 0.38 -15.31 5.73
C GLY A 28 0.43 -13.87 5.22
N VAL A 29 0.28 -13.69 3.91
CA VAL A 29 0.15 -12.36 3.30
C VAL A 29 -1.13 -12.22 2.50
N MET A 30 -1.74 -11.04 2.52
CA MET A 30 -3.01 -10.75 1.85
C MET A 30 -3.00 -9.33 1.29
N HIS A 31 -3.63 -9.12 0.13
CA HIS A 31 -3.97 -7.77 -0.37
C HIS A 31 -5.18 -7.19 0.39
N ALA A 32 -5.02 -7.01 1.72
CA ALA A 32 -6.10 -6.57 2.60
C ALA A 32 -6.52 -5.10 2.43
N CYS A 33 -5.78 -4.31 1.64
CA CYS A 33 -6.12 -2.94 1.25
C CYS A 33 -6.57 -2.81 -0.23
N GLY A 34 -6.69 -3.94 -0.94
CA GLY A 34 -7.22 -3.99 -2.30
C GLY A 34 -6.26 -3.49 -3.39
N HIS A 35 -4.95 -3.47 -3.14
CA HIS A 35 -3.97 -3.01 -4.14
C HIS A 35 -3.89 -3.93 -5.37
N ASP A 36 -4.31 -5.18 -5.25
CA ASP A 36 -4.55 -6.09 -6.37
C ASP A 36 -5.65 -5.58 -7.33
N ILE A 37 -6.74 -5.04 -6.79
CA ILE A 37 -7.80 -4.37 -7.56
C ILE A 37 -7.22 -3.14 -8.27
N HIS A 38 -6.39 -2.34 -7.59
CA HIS A 38 -5.77 -1.14 -8.19
C HIS A 38 -4.83 -1.51 -9.33
N MET A 39 -4.01 -2.55 -9.17
CA MET A 39 -3.14 -3.06 -10.24
C MET A 39 -3.94 -3.60 -11.43
N THR A 40 -5.04 -4.30 -11.17
CA THR A 40 -5.97 -4.75 -12.21
C THR A 40 -6.56 -3.57 -12.98
N ASN A 41 -7.00 -2.52 -12.28
CA ASN A 41 -7.50 -1.30 -12.89
C ASN A 41 -6.42 -0.59 -13.73
N LEU A 42 -5.20 -0.44 -13.20
CA LEU A 42 -4.07 0.20 -13.89
C LEU A 42 -3.77 -0.50 -15.23
N ILE A 43 -3.75 -1.84 -15.24
CA ILE A 43 -3.57 -2.63 -16.46
C ILE A 43 -4.75 -2.41 -17.43
N GLY A 44 -5.99 -2.41 -16.93
CA GLY A 44 -7.18 -2.18 -17.74
C GLY A 44 -7.17 -0.80 -18.42
N VAL A 45 -6.83 0.25 -17.67
CA VAL A 45 -6.66 1.61 -18.19
C VAL A 45 -5.57 1.64 -19.27
N GLY A 46 -4.41 1.04 -18.99
CA GLY A 46 -3.32 0.98 -19.95
C GLY A 46 -3.71 0.30 -21.26
N ARG A 47 -4.42 -0.83 -21.20
CA ARG A 47 -4.95 -1.54 -22.37
C ARG A 47 -5.95 -0.70 -23.14
N TYR A 48 -6.93 -0.10 -22.45
CA TYR A 48 -7.95 0.72 -23.08
C TYR A 48 -7.34 1.86 -23.90
N PHE A 49 -6.46 2.67 -23.29
CA PHE A 49 -5.84 3.79 -24.00
C PHE A 49 -4.89 3.35 -25.11
N ALA A 50 -4.23 2.20 -24.97
CA ALA A 50 -3.40 1.63 -26.03
C ALA A 50 -4.21 1.18 -27.25
N GLU A 51 -5.42 0.63 -27.05
CA GLU A 51 -6.34 0.18 -28.10
C GLU A 51 -7.07 1.36 -28.77
N HIS A 52 -7.30 2.46 -28.05
CA HIS A 52 -8.09 3.61 -28.52
C HIS A 52 -7.24 4.83 -28.93
N ARG A 53 -6.01 4.61 -29.40
CA ARG A 53 -5.05 5.70 -29.74
C ARG A 53 -5.56 6.76 -30.73
N SER A 54 -6.55 6.45 -31.56
CA SER A 54 -7.16 7.43 -32.48
C SER A 54 -8.12 8.41 -31.79
N ALA A 55 -8.65 8.03 -30.62
CA ALA A 55 -9.65 8.80 -29.88
C ALA A 55 -9.05 9.80 -28.89
N TRP A 56 -7.73 9.81 -28.69
CA TRP A 56 -7.06 10.71 -27.76
C TRP A 56 -5.67 11.11 -28.26
N LYS A 57 -5.11 12.16 -27.66
CA LYS A 57 -3.75 12.64 -27.93
C LYS A 57 -3.07 13.04 -26.63
N GLY A 58 -1.76 12.81 -26.55
CA GLY A 58 -0.94 13.15 -25.40
C GLY A 58 -0.07 11.99 -24.96
N THR A 59 0.33 12.01 -23.68
CA THR A 59 1.14 10.94 -23.07
C THR A 59 0.41 10.43 -21.82
N LEU A 60 0.25 9.11 -21.75
CA LEU A 60 -0.26 8.44 -20.56
C LEU A 60 0.92 7.83 -19.80
N MET A 61 1.11 8.23 -18.54
CA MET A 61 2.09 7.65 -17.63
C MET A 61 1.38 6.75 -16.62
N LEU A 62 1.70 5.45 -16.64
CA LEU A 62 1.21 4.48 -15.65
C LEU A 62 2.27 4.30 -14.57
N ILE A 63 1.93 4.56 -13.31
CA ILE A 63 2.86 4.51 -12.18
C ILE A 63 2.45 3.36 -11.27
N GLY A 64 3.19 2.25 -11.30
CA GLY A 64 3.06 1.17 -10.33
C GLY A 64 3.91 1.48 -9.09
N GLN A 65 3.30 2.09 -8.07
CA GLN A 65 4.00 2.44 -6.84
C GLN A 65 4.12 1.22 -5.91
N PRO A 66 5.33 0.80 -5.50
CA PRO A 66 5.50 -0.26 -4.50
C PRO A 66 5.40 0.31 -3.07
N ALA A 67 5.22 -0.55 -2.07
CA ALA A 67 5.41 -0.22 -0.66
C ALA A 67 4.60 0.99 -0.16
N GLU A 68 3.34 1.07 -0.57
CA GLU A 68 2.40 2.10 -0.10
C GLU A 68 2.13 1.93 1.39
N GLU A 69 1.89 0.69 1.83
CA GLU A 69 1.59 0.33 3.23
C GLU A 69 2.71 0.69 4.23
N ARG A 70 3.92 0.93 3.72
CA ARG A 70 5.09 1.34 4.50
C ARG A 70 5.34 2.84 4.45
N GLY A 71 4.53 3.59 3.70
CA GLY A 71 4.70 5.03 3.45
C GLY A 71 5.98 5.41 2.68
N SER A 72 6.73 4.44 2.16
CA SER A 72 8.07 4.67 1.61
C SER A 72 8.12 4.68 0.09
N GLY A 73 7.14 4.06 -0.56
CA GLY A 73 7.04 3.88 -2.00
C GLY A 73 7.23 5.14 -2.84
N ALA A 74 6.29 6.08 -2.70
CA ALA A 74 6.30 7.35 -3.44
C ALA A 74 7.63 8.09 -3.25
N LYS A 75 8.09 8.20 -2.01
CA LYS A 75 9.33 8.89 -1.65
C LYS A 75 10.55 8.23 -2.29
N ALA A 76 10.61 6.89 -2.29
CA ALA A 76 11.68 6.14 -2.93
C ALA A 76 11.70 6.35 -4.46
N MET A 77 10.55 6.30 -5.12
CA MET A 77 10.46 6.55 -6.56
C MET A 77 10.87 7.98 -6.94
N LEU A 78 10.46 8.97 -6.14
CA LEU A 78 10.88 10.36 -6.33
C LEU A 78 12.39 10.52 -6.10
N GLY A 79 12.94 9.86 -5.08
CA GLY A 79 14.37 9.80 -4.81
C GLY A 79 15.18 9.17 -5.95
N ASP A 80 14.64 8.13 -6.58
CA ASP A 80 15.18 7.48 -7.79
C ASP A 80 14.89 8.26 -9.10
N GLY A 81 14.42 9.50 -8.96
CA GLY A 81 14.29 10.44 -10.06
C GLY A 81 13.12 10.18 -11.01
N LEU A 82 12.00 9.61 -10.53
CA LEU A 82 10.79 9.32 -11.31
C LEU A 82 10.47 10.40 -12.38
N PHE A 83 10.25 11.65 -11.96
CA PHE A 83 9.89 12.73 -12.89
C PHE A 83 11.06 13.31 -13.67
N LYS A 84 12.31 13.06 -13.25
CA LYS A 84 13.50 13.43 -14.04
C LYS A 84 13.72 12.45 -15.19
N ARG A 85 13.42 11.17 -14.98
CA ARG A 85 13.64 10.08 -15.95
C ARG A 85 12.51 9.96 -16.95
N PHE A 86 11.28 10.19 -16.52
CA PHE A 86 10.07 9.93 -17.34
C PHE A 86 9.25 11.20 -17.65
N GLY A 87 9.70 12.37 -17.16
CA GLY A 87 8.96 13.63 -17.26
C GLY A 87 7.93 13.80 -16.15
N LYS A 88 7.50 15.03 -15.91
CA LYS A 88 6.43 15.35 -14.94
C LYS A 88 5.10 15.48 -15.70
N PRO A 89 4.04 14.73 -15.33
CA PRO A 89 2.74 14.89 -15.97
C PRO A 89 2.06 16.19 -15.53
N ASP A 90 1.17 16.72 -16.38
CA ASP A 90 0.35 17.89 -16.06
C ASP A 90 -0.64 17.60 -14.92
N TYR A 91 -1.16 16.37 -14.90
CA TYR A 91 -2.11 15.88 -13.91
C TYR A 91 -1.74 14.47 -13.45
N ALA A 92 -1.96 14.17 -12.19
CA ALA A 92 -1.88 12.83 -11.61
C ALA A 92 -3.24 12.43 -11.07
N ILE A 93 -3.71 11.23 -11.43
CA ILE A 93 -4.97 10.68 -10.96
C ILE A 93 -4.66 9.34 -10.28
N ALA A 94 -5.21 9.16 -9.09
CA ALA A 94 -5.17 7.91 -8.35
C ALA A 94 -6.57 7.62 -7.81
N LEU A 95 -6.83 6.34 -7.54
CA LEU A 95 -8.06 5.88 -6.92
C LEU A 95 -7.74 4.85 -5.84
N HIS A 96 -8.62 4.71 -4.87
CA HIS A 96 -8.57 3.67 -3.87
C HIS A 96 -9.94 3.00 -3.81
N CYS A 97 -9.98 1.67 -3.80
CA CYS A 97 -11.22 0.96 -3.50
C CYS A 97 -11.56 1.15 -2.02
N GLU A 98 -12.78 1.59 -1.72
CA GLU A 98 -13.20 1.88 -0.35
C GLU A 98 -14.33 0.94 0.06
N SER A 99 -14.11 0.23 1.17
CA SER A 99 -15.06 -0.74 1.72
C SER A 99 -16.36 -0.11 2.24
N LYS A 100 -16.33 1.18 2.58
CA LYS A 100 -17.47 1.92 3.14
C LYS A 100 -18.33 2.62 2.09
N THR A 101 -17.88 2.69 0.85
CA THR A 101 -18.62 3.34 -0.25
C THR A 101 -19.44 2.29 -1.00
N PRO A 102 -20.74 2.52 -1.26
CA PRO A 102 -21.55 1.57 -2.02
C PRO A 102 -20.96 1.27 -3.40
N THR A 103 -21.00 0.00 -3.81
CA THR A 103 -20.53 -0.44 -5.13
C THR A 103 -21.18 0.35 -6.26
N GLY A 104 -20.40 0.69 -7.28
CA GLY A 104 -20.86 1.48 -8.43
C GLY A 104 -20.92 3.00 -8.16
N LYS A 105 -20.40 3.45 -7.03
CA LYS A 105 -20.23 4.88 -6.72
C LYS A 105 -18.75 5.26 -6.71
N VAL A 106 -18.49 6.51 -7.09
CA VAL A 106 -17.18 7.15 -6.97
C VAL A 106 -17.36 8.34 -6.04
N ALA A 107 -16.60 8.38 -4.95
CA ALA A 107 -16.56 9.50 -4.02
C ALA A 107 -15.36 10.38 -4.32
N LEU A 108 -15.55 11.69 -4.22
CA LEU A 108 -14.52 12.71 -4.46
C LEU A 108 -14.63 13.75 -3.35
N SER A 109 -13.48 14.24 -2.86
CA SER A 109 -13.41 15.35 -1.91
C SER A 109 -12.52 16.44 -2.47
N PRO A 110 -12.97 17.70 -2.60
CA PRO A 110 -12.10 18.81 -2.96
C PRO A 110 -11.15 19.16 -1.81
N GLY A 111 -9.93 19.57 -2.13
CA GLY A 111 -8.91 19.92 -1.14
C GLY A 111 -8.29 18.68 -0.48
N TYR A 112 -8.02 18.75 0.82
CA TYR A 112 -7.45 17.64 1.57
C TYR A 112 -8.48 16.52 1.75
N SER A 113 -8.14 15.32 1.28
CA SER A 113 -9.03 14.15 1.33
C SER A 113 -8.66 13.16 2.44
N MET A 114 -7.42 13.18 2.93
CA MET A 114 -6.92 12.24 3.94
C MET A 114 -6.04 12.98 4.95
N ALA A 115 -5.93 12.42 6.17
CA ALA A 115 -5.02 12.93 7.20
C ALA A 115 -3.56 12.59 6.86
N ASN A 116 -2.61 13.40 7.33
CA ASN A 116 -1.22 12.99 7.36
C ASN A 116 -1.02 11.85 8.35
N VAL A 117 -0.02 11.00 8.10
CA VAL A 117 0.34 9.90 8.98
C VAL A 117 1.83 10.00 9.29
N ASP A 118 2.15 9.91 10.58
CA ASP A 118 3.50 9.73 11.09
C ASP A 118 3.54 8.40 11.86
N SER A 119 4.65 7.68 11.76
CA SER A 119 4.85 6.42 12.48
C SER A 119 6.06 6.54 13.39
N VAL A 120 5.94 6.03 14.61
CA VAL A 120 7.01 6.04 15.62
C VAL A 120 7.16 4.64 16.22
N ASP A 121 8.40 4.17 16.33
CA ASP A 121 8.73 2.95 17.05
C ASP A 121 9.20 3.29 18.46
N ILE A 122 8.55 2.74 19.48
CA ILE A 122 8.92 2.92 20.89
C ILE A 122 9.51 1.61 21.42
N THR A 123 10.81 1.63 21.73
CA THR A 123 11.47 0.50 22.39
C THR A 123 11.44 0.69 23.91
N VAL A 124 10.65 -0.11 24.62
CA VAL A 124 10.64 -0.12 26.09
C VAL A 124 11.71 -1.07 26.61
N LYS A 125 12.74 -0.51 27.26
CA LYS A 125 13.83 -1.29 27.88
C LYS A 125 13.57 -1.45 29.37
N GLY A 126 13.36 -2.69 29.80
CA GLY A 126 13.28 -3.06 31.22
C GLY A 126 14.52 -3.78 31.72
N LYS A 127 14.54 -4.11 33.01
CA LYS A 127 15.53 -5.01 33.61
C LYS A 127 14.90 -6.39 33.80
N GLY A 128 15.46 -7.42 33.17
CA GLY A 128 15.01 -8.79 33.37
C GLY A 128 15.33 -9.30 34.78
N GLY A 129 14.51 -10.21 35.30
CA GLY A 129 14.73 -10.86 36.59
C GLY A 129 13.82 -12.07 36.79
N HIS A 130 14.00 -12.78 37.90
CA HIS A 130 13.20 -13.99 38.20
C HIS A 130 11.71 -13.63 38.36
N GLY A 131 10.82 -14.38 37.71
CA GLY A 131 9.38 -14.07 37.68
C GLY A 131 8.70 -14.01 39.06
N SER A 132 9.24 -14.73 40.05
CA SER A 132 8.78 -14.68 41.46
C SER A 132 9.43 -13.58 42.30
N MET A 133 10.40 -12.82 41.77
CA MET A 133 11.13 -11.77 42.50
C MET A 133 11.06 -10.43 41.76
N PRO A 134 9.86 -9.88 41.54
CA PRO A 134 9.67 -8.69 40.69
C PRO A 134 10.40 -7.45 41.20
N HIS A 135 10.63 -7.35 42.52
CA HIS A 135 11.39 -6.26 43.13
C HIS A 135 12.86 -6.17 42.66
N GLN A 136 13.41 -7.25 42.08
CA GLN A 136 14.77 -7.26 41.51
C GLN A 136 14.82 -6.76 40.06
N SER A 137 13.66 -6.64 39.42
CA SER A 137 13.46 -6.29 38.01
C SER A 137 13.02 -4.84 37.81
N LEU A 138 12.98 -4.04 38.87
CA LEU A 138 12.70 -2.61 38.81
C LEU A 138 13.91 -1.86 38.24
N VAL A 139 13.63 -0.87 37.39
CA VAL A 139 14.63 0.02 36.75
C VAL A 139 14.87 1.23 37.64
#